data_AF-A0A1V6KCY0-F1
#
_entry.id   AF-A0A1V6KCY0-F1
#
_cell.length_a   1.000
_cell.length_b   1.000
_cell.length_c   1.000
_cell.angle_alpha   90.00
_cell.angle_beta   90.00
_cell.angle_gamma   90.00
#
_symmetry.space_group_name_H-M   'P 1'
#
loop_
_entity.id
_entity.type
_entity.pdbx_description
1 polymer ?
#
loop_
_entity_poly.entity_id
_entity_poly.type
_entity_poly.pdbx_seq_one_letter_code
_entity_poly.pdbx_strand_id
1 'polypeptide(L)'
;MSIPLFFEAIQYQYPGTEEPQFYVDGGVMWNYPINLFDDHKYCRKLNDGANAETLGLFLFSSSEKTHYPPIKSMLDYMRSLFESVSTVQEQLAIRTEKNYSRTIYIDDCGIEATDFDIQPGDERHRMLIDSGFRATREFFESKTEWSQFLAFLRERFGWKE
;
A
#
# COMPACT_ATOMS: atom_id res chain seq x y z
N MET A 1 11.82 -6.68 -9.14
CA MET A 1 10.45 -6.19 -9.40
C MET A 1 10.33 -5.98 -10.89
N SER A 2 9.72 -6.91 -11.62
CA SER A 2 9.66 -6.89 -13.09
C SER A 2 8.52 -5.99 -13.56
N ILE A 3 8.62 -4.70 -13.24
CA ILE A 3 7.61 -3.69 -13.61
C ILE A 3 7.53 -3.66 -15.14
N PRO A 4 6.36 -3.97 -15.74
CA PRO A 4 6.21 -3.97 -17.19
C PRO A 4 6.68 -2.64 -17.78
N LEU A 5 7.23 -2.70 -19.00
CA LEU A 5 7.81 -1.56 -19.75
C LEU A 5 9.15 -1.04 -19.23
N PHE A 6 9.52 -1.29 -17.98
CA PHE A 6 10.80 -0.87 -17.39
C PHE A 6 11.80 -2.03 -17.28
N PHE A 7 11.32 -3.23 -16.94
CA PHE A 7 12.16 -4.40 -16.69
C PHE A 7 11.66 -5.63 -17.43
N GLU A 8 12.57 -6.58 -17.67
CA GLU A 8 12.26 -7.85 -18.32
C GLU A 8 11.36 -8.73 -17.44
N ALA A 9 10.43 -9.43 -18.09
CA ALA A 9 9.62 -10.46 -17.44
C ALA A 9 10.49 -11.67 -17.09
N ILE A 10 10.24 -12.28 -15.92
CA ILE A 10 10.98 -13.45 -15.49
C ILE A 10 10.28 -14.70 -15.99
N GLN A 11 11.00 -15.55 -16.71
CA GLN A 11 10.50 -16.87 -17.09
C GLN A 11 10.69 -17.85 -15.93
N TYR A 12 9.61 -18.50 -15.50
CA TYR A 12 9.62 -19.49 -14.42
C TYR A 12 8.58 -20.58 -14.69
N GLN A 13 8.89 -21.82 -14.34
CA GLN A 13 7.94 -22.92 -14.43
C GLN A 13 7.41 -23.25 -13.04
N TYR A 14 6.14 -22.91 -12.79
CA TYR A 14 5.52 -23.20 -11.52
C TYR A 14 5.24 -24.71 -11.36
N PRO A 15 5.44 -25.30 -10.18
CA PRO A 15 5.17 -26.72 -9.97
C PRO A 15 3.75 -27.10 -10.41
N GLY A 16 3.65 -28.03 -11.36
CA GLY A 16 2.37 -28.49 -11.92
C GLY A 16 1.97 -27.82 -13.24
N THR A 17 2.77 -26.91 -13.80
CA THR A 17 2.55 -26.39 -15.16
C THR A 17 3.36 -27.18 -16.20
N GLU A 18 2.76 -27.39 -17.37
CA GLU A 18 3.42 -28.11 -18.48
C GLU A 18 4.54 -27.28 -19.11
N GLU A 19 4.37 -25.96 -19.16
CA GLU A 19 5.31 -25.03 -19.79
C GLU A 19 5.74 -23.90 -18.83
N PRO A 20 6.92 -23.30 -19.04
CA PRO A 20 7.34 -22.09 -18.33
C PRO A 20 6.46 -20.89 -18.68
N GLN A 21 6.13 -20.09 -17.68
CA GLN A 21 5.30 -18.89 -17.78
C GLN A 21 6.15 -17.63 -17.57
N PHE A 22 5.65 -16.49 -18.04
CA PHE A 22 6.27 -15.19 -17.81
C PHE A 22 5.61 -14.47 -16.62
N TYR A 23 6.43 -14.04 -15.68
CA TYR A 23 6.01 -13.33 -14.48
C TYR A 23 6.50 -11.89 -14.54
N VAL A 24 5.60 -10.99 -14.19
CA VAL A 24 5.85 -9.56 -14.06
C VAL A 24 5.49 -9.09 -12.66
N ASP A 25 5.70 -7.81 -12.39
CA ASP A 25 5.32 -7.20 -11.12
C ASP A 25 3.82 -7.36 -10.81
N GLY A 26 3.52 -7.82 -9.59
CA GLY A 26 2.14 -8.00 -9.12
C GLY A 26 1.41 -6.68 -8.82
N GLY A 27 2.13 -5.58 -8.68
CA GLY A 27 1.59 -4.23 -8.49
C GLY A 27 0.70 -3.75 -9.63
N VAL A 28 0.81 -4.38 -10.81
CA VAL A 28 -0.04 -4.09 -11.96
C VAL A 28 -1.44 -4.67 -11.83
N MET A 29 -1.62 -5.73 -11.06
CA MET A 29 -2.90 -6.45 -10.95
C MET A 29 -3.52 -6.36 -9.55
N TRP A 30 -2.72 -6.59 -8.51
CA TRP A 30 -3.19 -6.63 -7.13
C TRP A 30 -2.14 -6.06 -6.19
N ASN A 31 -1.99 -4.73 -6.22
CA ASN A 31 -0.91 -4.00 -5.53
C ASN A 31 -0.97 -4.05 -3.99
N TYR A 32 -2.14 -4.26 -3.41
CA TYR A 32 -2.31 -4.31 -1.96
C TYR A 32 -3.15 -5.51 -1.50
N PRO A 33 -2.57 -6.73 -1.51
CA PRO A 33 -3.27 -7.97 -1.22
C PRO A 33 -3.36 -8.24 0.28
N ILE A 34 -3.69 -7.24 1.11
CA ILE A 34 -3.76 -7.41 2.57
C ILE A 34 -4.74 -8.52 2.98
N ASN A 35 -5.80 -8.71 2.18
CA ASN A 35 -6.80 -9.75 2.41
C ASN A 35 -6.29 -11.18 2.14
N LEU A 36 -5.11 -11.36 1.54
CA LEU A 36 -4.48 -12.68 1.39
C LEU A 36 -4.24 -13.35 2.75
N PHE A 37 -4.06 -12.53 3.80
CA PHE A 37 -3.82 -12.97 5.16
C PHE A 37 -5.10 -13.17 5.97
N ASP A 38 -6.28 -12.98 5.37
CA ASP A 38 -7.59 -13.12 6.03
C ASP A 38 -8.07 -14.58 6.05
N ASP A 39 -7.24 -15.45 6.61
CA ASP A 39 -7.50 -16.87 6.72
C ASP A 39 -7.04 -17.35 8.10
N HIS A 40 -7.76 -18.32 8.67
CA HIS A 40 -7.43 -18.94 9.95
C HIS A 40 -6.05 -19.61 9.96
N LYS A 41 -5.47 -19.93 8.81
CA LYS A 41 -4.07 -20.40 8.72
C LYS A 41 -3.05 -19.31 9.11
N TYR A 42 -3.42 -18.03 9.02
CA TYR A 42 -2.54 -16.88 9.26
C TYR A 42 -2.93 -16.06 10.50
N CYS A 43 -3.99 -16.43 11.22
CA CYS A 43 -4.44 -15.70 12.42
C CYS A 43 -5.14 -16.59 13.42
N ARG A 44 -5.18 -16.14 14.67
CA ARG A 44 -5.92 -16.84 15.74
C ARG A 44 -7.42 -16.55 15.64
N LYS A 45 -7.79 -15.36 15.18
CA LYS A 45 -9.18 -14.92 15.07
C LYS A 45 -9.36 -13.94 13.91
N LEU A 46 -10.43 -14.14 13.15
CA LEU A 46 -10.92 -13.16 12.17
C LEU A 46 -11.94 -12.23 12.86
N ASN A 47 -11.80 -10.94 12.61
CA ASN A 47 -12.74 -9.91 13.05
C ASN A 47 -13.46 -9.35 11.83
N ASP A 48 -14.77 -9.60 11.72
CA ASP A 48 -15.57 -9.30 10.52
C ASP A 48 -14.96 -9.83 9.20
N GLY A 49 -14.35 -11.01 9.27
CA GLY A 49 -13.66 -11.65 8.15
C GLY A 49 -12.28 -11.07 7.83
N ALA A 50 -11.77 -10.10 8.59
CA ALA A 50 -10.43 -9.54 8.44
C ALA A 50 -9.47 -10.03 9.55
N ASN A 51 -8.22 -10.28 9.18
CA ASN A 51 -7.16 -10.61 10.11
C ASN A 51 -6.60 -9.34 10.79
N ALA A 52 -6.93 -9.16 12.07
CA ALA A 52 -6.48 -8.02 12.86
C ALA A 52 -4.98 -8.07 13.24
N GLU A 53 -4.33 -9.23 13.08
CA GLU A 53 -2.91 -9.43 13.36
C GLU A 53 -2.02 -9.01 12.17
N THR A 54 -2.60 -8.84 10.98
CA THR A 54 -1.90 -8.31 9.81
C THR A 54 -1.80 -6.79 9.90
N LEU A 55 -0.59 -6.24 9.87
CA LEU A 55 -0.36 -4.82 9.67
C LEU A 55 0.07 -4.57 8.22
N GLY A 56 -0.70 -3.78 7.49
CA GLY A 56 -0.37 -3.38 6.12
C GLY A 56 0.14 -1.95 6.04
N LEU A 57 0.99 -1.71 5.03
CA LEU A 57 1.50 -0.39 4.68
C LEU A 57 1.05 -0.09 3.26
N PHE A 58 0.33 1.00 3.08
CA PHE A 58 -0.25 1.37 1.80
C PHE A 58 0.28 2.72 1.36
N LEU A 59 0.97 2.74 0.21
CA LEU A 59 1.45 3.97 -0.41
C LEU A 59 0.33 4.54 -1.27
N PHE A 60 0.12 5.85 -1.21
CA PHE A 60 -0.83 6.55 -2.06
C PHE A 60 -0.29 7.92 -2.46
N SER A 61 -0.72 8.40 -3.62
CA SER A 61 -0.43 9.77 -4.02
C SER A 61 -1.57 10.73 -3.65
N SER A 62 -1.24 11.75 -2.86
CA SER A 62 -2.17 12.82 -2.54
C SER A 62 -2.49 13.66 -3.80
N SER A 63 -3.78 13.80 -4.13
CA SER A 63 -4.26 14.45 -5.36
C SER A 63 -3.82 15.92 -5.53
N GLU A 64 -3.34 16.55 -4.46
CA GLU A 64 -2.85 17.94 -4.48
C GLU A 64 -1.42 18.07 -5.03
N LYS A 65 -0.67 16.97 -5.18
CA LYS A 65 0.75 16.96 -5.56
C LYS A 65 1.06 16.28 -6.90
N THR A 66 0.08 15.65 -7.55
CA THR A 66 0.29 14.93 -8.81
C THR A 66 0.46 15.90 -9.98
N HIS A 67 1.63 15.88 -10.62
CA HIS A 67 1.90 16.63 -11.85
C HIS A 67 1.73 15.72 -13.07
N TYR A 68 0.94 16.15 -14.07
CA TYR A 68 0.73 15.37 -15.29
C TYR A 68 1.58 15.97 -16.43
N PRO A 69 2.74 15.37 -16.77
CA PRO A 69 3.57 15.87 -17.83
C PRO A 69 2.89 15.74 -19.20
N PRO A 70 3.18 16.63 -20.17
CA PRO A 70 2.65 16.52 -21.52
C PRO A 70 3.21 15.29 -22.25
N ILE A 71 2.33 14.55 -22.93
CA ILE A 71 2.69 13.36 -23.72
C ILE A 71 3.32 13.81 -25.04
N LYS A 72 4.63 13.61 -25.22
CA LYS A 72 5.37 14.01 -26.44
C LYS A 72 5.83 12.83 -27.27
N SER A 73 5.83 11.63 -26.71
CA SER A 73 6.32 10.41 -27.33
C SER A 73 5.48 9.18 -26.95
N MET A 74 5.70 8.07 -27.66
CA MET A 74 5.07 6.79 -27.33
C MET A 74 5.50 6.28 -25.93
N LEU A 75 6.74 6.55 -25.53
CA LEU A 75 7.22 6.19 -24.18
C LEU A 75 6.48 6.99 -23.11
N ASP A 76 6.29 8.29 -23.32
CA ASP A 76 5.49 9.13 -22.41
C ASP A 76 4.06 8.62 -22.30
N TYR A 77 3.46 8.24 -23.43
CA TYR A 77 2.11 7.68 -23.46
C TYR A 77 2.00 6.38 -22.66
N MET A 78 2.93 5.44 -22.87
CA MET A 78 2.93 4.17 -22.14
C MET A 78 3.15 4.36 -20.64
N ARG A 79 4.03 5.29 -20.25
CA ARG A 79 4.25 5.67 -18.85
C ARG A 79 2.98 6.25 -18.22
N SER A 80 2.37 7.25 -18.85
CA SER A 80 1.15 7.87 -18.33
C SER A 80 -0.03 6.90 -18.26
N LEU A 81 -0.15 5.96 -19.20
CA LEU A 81 -1.14 4.88 -19.12
C LEU A 81 -0.91 3.98 -17.91
N PHE A 82 0.34 3.57 -17.67
CA PHE A 82 0.69 2.74 -16.53
C PHE A 82 0.37 3.44 -15.21
N GLU A 83 0.81 4.69 -15.06
CA GLU A 83 0.53 5.53 -13.88
C GLU A 83 -0.97 5.74 -13.65
N SER A 84 -1.74 5.90 -14.73
CA SER A 84 -3.20 6.01 -14.64
C SER A 84 -3.84 4.74 -14.08
N VAL A 85 -3.40 3.57 -14.55
CA VAL A 85 -3.90 2.27 -14.05
C VAL A 85 -3.51 2.06 -12.58
N SER A 86 -2.28 2.40 -12.21
CA SER A 86 -1.82 2.33 -10.81
C SER A 86 -2.65 3.24 -9.90
N THR A 87 -2.88 4.48 -10.31
CA THR A 87 -3.68 5.46 -9.55
C THR A 87 -5.12 4.98 -9.33
N VAL A 88 -5.76 4.38 -10.34
CA VAL A 88 -7.12 3.83 -10.20
C VAL A 88 -7.15 2.69 -9.18
N GLN A 89 -6.15 1.80 -9.19
CA GLN A 89 -6.07 0.72 -8.22
C GLN A 89 -5.89 1.24 -6.80
N GLU A 90 -5.07 2.27 -6.63
CA GLU A 90 -4.88 2.89 -5.31
C GLU A 90 -6.20 3.40 -4.75
N GLN A 91 -6.97 4.13 -5.56
CA GLN A 91 -8.26 4.66 -5.14
C GLN A 91 -9.28 3.57 -4.80
N LEU A 92 -9.29 2.46 -5.54
CA LEU A 92 -10.17 1.33 -5.25
C LEU A 92 -9.81 0.64 -3.92
N ALA A 93 -8.51 0.50 -3.62
CA ALA A 93 -8.04 -0.08 -2.37
C ALA A 93 -8.41 0.81 -1.15
N ILE A 94 -8.22 2.13 -1.25
CA ILE A 94 -8.55 3.08 -0.18
C ILE A 94 -10.05 3.08 0.16
N ARG A 95 -10.93 2.91 -0.83
CA ARG A 95 -12.39 2.91 -0.62
C ARG A 95 -12.92 1.70 0.15
N THR A 96 -12.10 0.69 0.42
CA THR A 96 -12.53 -0.50 1.15
C THR A 96 -12.37 -0.29 2.67
N GLU A 97 -13.47 0.07 3.33
CA GLU A 97 -13.50 0.48 4.75
C GLU A 97 -12.96 -0.55 5.76
N LYS A 98 -12.96 -1.84 5.39
CA LYS A 98 -12.61 -2.94 6.32
C LYS A 98 -11.16 -2.93 6.79
N ASN A 99 -10.25 -2.29 6.05
CA ASN A 99 -8.81 -2.38 6.29
C ASN A 99 -8.20 -1.17 7.01
N TYR A 100 -8.97 -0.12 7.29
CA TYR A 100 -8.46 1.11 7.92
C TYR A 100 -7.77 0.85 9.27
N SER A 101 -8.37 0.01 10.12
CA SER A 101 -7.85 -0.25 11.46
C SER A 101 -6.49 -0.98 11.48
N ARG A 102 -6.08 -1.54 10.34
CA ARG A 102 -4.87 -2.37 10.20
C ARG A 102 -3.96 -1.93 9.05
N THR A 103 -4.21 -0.76 8.48
CA THR A 103 -3.42 -0.19 7.37
C THR A 103 -2.85 1.15 7.79
N ILE A 104 -1.54 1.30 7.61
CA ILE A 104 -0.85 2.58 7.70
C ILE A 104 -0.83 3.17 6.30
N TYR A 105 -1.55 4.27 6.10
CA TYR A 105 -1.58 4.99 4.83
C TYR A 105 -0.44 6.01 4.80
N ILE A 106 0.41 5.93 3.78
CA ILE A 106 1.63 6.72 3.64
C ILE A 106 1.55 7.51 2.33
N ASP A 107 1.66 8.84 2.43
CA ASP A 107 1.71 9.73 1.27
C ASP A 107 3.08 9.61 0.59
N ASP A 108 3.11 9.25 -0.70
CA ASP A 108 4.33 9.20 -1.51
C ASP A 108 4.88 10.58 -1.87
N CYS A 109 4.21 11.64 -1.39
CA CYS A 109 4.56 13.03 -1.60
C CYS A 109 4.46 13.50 -3.06
N GLY A 110 3.76 12.76 -3.92
CA GLY A 110 3.68 13.03 -5.35
C GLY A 110 4.91 12.54 -6.12
N ILE A 111 5.76 11.72 -5.51
CA ILE A 111 6.94 11.14 -6.16
C ILE A 111 6.51 9.85 -6.86
N GLU A 112 6.73 9.79 -8.17
CA GLU A 112 6.36 8.65 -8.99
C GLU A 112 7.10 7.38 -8.55
N ALA A 113 6.39 6.24 -8.50
CA ALA A 113 6.99 4.95 -8.17
C ALA A 113 8.07 4.47 -9.18
N THR A 114 8.13 5.13 -10.35
CA THR A 114 9.10 4.85 -11.43
C THR A 114 10.25 5.86 -11.48
N ASP A 115 10.38 6.74 -10.49
CA ASP A 115 11.52 7.66 -10.35
C ASP A 115 12.76 6.91 -9.83
N PHE A 116 13.51 6.31 -10.75
CA PHE A 116 14.72 5.54 -10.44
C PHE A 116 15.96 6.40 -10.14
N ASP A 117 15.85 7.73 -10.28
CA ASP A 117 16.98 8.66 -10.12
C ASP A 117 17.09 9.24 -8.69
N ILE A 118 16.33 8.71 -7.74
CA ILE A 118 16.39 9.11 -6.33
C ILE A 118 17.71 8.63 -5.69
N GLN A 119 18.44 9.56 -5.07
CA GLN A 119 19.71 9.28 -4.41
C GLN A 119 19.57 9.30 -2.88
N PRO A 120 20.33 8.45 -2.14
CA PRO A 120 20.37 8.53 -0.68
C PRO A 120 20.79 9.92 -0.20
N GLY A 121 19.98 10.53 0.66
CA GLY A 121 20.22 11.87 1.20
C GLY A 121 19.64 13.03 0.37
N ASP A 122 19.14 12.77 -0.84
CA ASP A 122 18.36 13.75 -1.60
C ASP A 122 17.12 14.22 -0.81
N GLU A 123 16.59 15.38 -1.15
CA GLU A 123 15.34 15.92 -0.62
C GLU A 123 14.18 14.94 -0.82
N ARG A 124 13.99 14.40 -2.03
CA ARG A 124 12.96 13.39 -2.32
C ARG A 124 13.07 12.16 -1.42
N HIS A 125 14.29 11.64 -1.25
CA HIS A 125 14.56 10.52 -0.35
C HIS A 125 14.17 10.85 1.11
N ARG A 126 14.57 12.02 1.61
CA ARG A 126 14.22 12.46 2.97
C ARG A 126 12.71 12.64 3.15
N MET A 127 12.03 13.22 2.16
CA MET A 127 10.57 13.39 2.16
C MET A 127 9.84 12.05 2.30
N LEU A 128 10.24 11.03 1.53
CA LEU A 128 9.64 9.69 1.59
C LEU A 128 9.84 9.04 2.97
N ILE A 129 11.06 9.11 3.51
CA ILE A 129 11.37 8.57 4.84
C ILE A 129 10.57 9.28 5.94
N ASP A 130 10.54 10.61 5.92
CA ASP A 130 9.81 11.41 6.90
C ASP A 130 8.29 11.18 6.80
N SER A 131 7.76 11.00 5.60
CA SER A 131 6.36 10.66 5.37
C SER A 131 6.00 9.33 6.02
N GLY A 132 6.78 8.27 5.75
CA GLY A 132 6.58 6.96 6.35
C GLY A 132 6.68 6.97 7.87
N PHE A 133 7.67 7.68 8.43
CA PHE A 133 7.83 7.84 9.87
C PHE A 133 6.61 8.53 10.50
N ARG A 134 6.18 9.65 9.91
CA ARG A 134 5.05 10.44 10.40
C ARG A 134 3.74 9.63 10.37
N ALA A 135 3.42 9.03 9.24
CA ALA A 135 2.22 8.20 9.07
C ALA A 135 2.17 7.04 10.07
N THR A 136 3.31 6.37 10.27
CA THR A 136 3.42 5.27 11.24
C THR A 136 3.19 5.76 12.66
N ARG A 137 3.81 6.89 13.05
CA ARG A 137 3.63 7.48 14.38
C ARG A 137 2.17 7.86 14.63
N GLU A 138 1.55 8.57 13.69
CA GLU A 138 0.14 9.00 13.78
C GLU A 138 -0.82 7.79 13.92
N PHE A 139 -0.56 6.72 13.18
CA PHE A 139 -1.32 5.48 13.29
C PHE A 139 -1.27 4.88 14.71
N PHE A 140 -0.10 4.82 15.35
CA PHE A 140 0.03 4.25 16.70
C PHE A 140 -0.44 5.21 17.81
N GLU A 141 -0.27 6.52 17.63
CA GLU A 141 -0.78 7.53 18.56
C GLU A 141 -2.31 7.50 18.61
N SER A 142 -2.98 7.49 17.45
CA SER A 142 -4.46 7.41 17.39
C SER A 142 -5.03 6.15 18.06
N LYS A 143 -4.33 5.01 17.96
CA LYS A 143 -4.73 3.78 18.67
C LYS A 143 -4.56 3.90 20.18
N THR A 144 -3.55 4.63 20.62
CA THR A 144 -3.29 4.85 22.04
C THR A 144 -4.39 5.73 22.65
N GLU A 145 -4.82 6.79 21.97
CA GLU A 145 -5.93 7.64 22.43
C GLU A 145 -7.25 6.86 22.54
N TRP A 146 -7.58 6.03 21.54
CA TRP A 146 -8.76 5.17 21.60
C TRP A 146 -8.68 4.15 22.75
N SER A 147 -7.50 3.58 23.01
CA SER A 147 -7.32 2.66 24.14
C SER A 147 -7.50 3.36 25.48
N GLN A 148 -7.02 4.61 25.62
CA GLN A 148 -7.19 5.43 26.82
C GLN A 148 -8.65 5.86 27.01
N PHE A 149 -9.33 6.26 25.93
CA PHE A 149 -10.76 6.58 25.93
C PHE A 149 -11.62 5.37 26.31
N LEU A 150 -11.33 4.19 25.76
CA LEU A 150 -12.02 2.94 26.11
C LEU A 150 -11.72 2.51 27.55
N ALA A 151 -10.49 2.70 28.03
CA ALA A 151 -10.14 2.47 29.44
C ALA A 151 -10.92 3.42 30.37
N PHE A 152 -10.99 4.70 30.03
CA PHE A 152 -11.79 5.70 30.75
C PHE A 152 -13.29 5.34 30.79
N LEU A 153 -13.87 4.93 29.66
CA LEU A 153 -15.27 4.50 29.60
C LEU A 153 -15.51 3.24 30.44
N ARG A 154 -14.59 2.27 30.42
CA ARG A 154 -14.67 1.06 31.24
C ARG A 154 -14.65 1.38 32.73
N GLU A 155 -13.77 2.28 33.15
CA GLU A 155 -13.65 2.72 34.54
C GLU A 155 -14.90 3.50 34.99
N ARG A 156 -15.48 4.31 34.10
CA ARG A 156 -16.67 5.13 34.41
C ARG A 156 -17.99 4.34 34.42
N PHE A 157 -18.14 3.33 33.56
CA PHE A 157 -19.37 2.54 33.45
C PHE A 157 -19.30 1.17 34.16
N GLY A 158 -18.16 0.82 34.75
CA GLY A 158 -18.03 -0.34 35.65
C GLY A 158 -18.22 -1.70 34.97
N TRP A 159 -17.98 -1.79 33.65
CA TRP A 159 -18.12 -3.05 32.91
C TRP A 159 -16.99 -4.02 33.31
N LYS A 160 -17.33 -5.03 34.10
CA LYS A 160 -16.49 -6.20 34.37
C LYS A 160 -16.81 -7.32 33.37
N GLU A 161 -15.79 -8.10 33.02
CA GLU A 161 -15.84 -9.25 32.09
C GLU A 161 -17.00 -10.22 32.36
#